data_AF-A0A0R0JZX0-F1
#
_entry.id   AF-A0A0R0JZX0-F1
#
_cell.length_a   1.000
_cell.length_b   1.000
_cell.length_c   1.000
_cell.angle_alpha   90.00
_cell.angle_beta   90.00
_cell.angle_gamma   90.00
#
_symmetry.space_group_name_H-M   'P 1'
#
loop_
_entity.id
_entity.type
_entity.pdbx_description
1 polymer ?
#
loop_
_entity_poly.entity_id
_entity_poly.type
_entity_poly.pdbx_seq_one_letter_code
_entity_poly.pdbx_strand_id
1 'polypeptide(L)'
;MTILIEQPALELQVEGNNVHAEETNELVLEGGFPLPKDGYMAPEINSFGHSFREYDAESERQKGVEEFYRLQHINQTYDFVKRMREEYGKLDKAEMGIWECCELLNELVDESDPDLDEPQIQHLLQSAETIRKDYPNEDWLHLTALIHDLGKILALPSFGELPQWAVVGDTFPLGCAFDESNVHHKYFKDNPDYKCPAYSTKNGIYTEGCGLDNIVMSWGHDDYMYMHYTRKVHILTS
;
A
#
# COMPACT_ATOMS: atom_id res chain seq x y z
N MET A 1 -20.24 50.82 -11.45
CA MET A 1 -19.11 51.58 -10.89
C MET A 1 -18.59 50.73 -9.76
N THR A 2 -17.54 49.96 -10.02
CA THR A 2 -17.00 48.97 -9.08
C THR A 2 -15.52 49.25 -8.98
N ILE A 3 -15.07 49.43 -7.75
CA ILE A 3 -13.82 50.06 -7.36
C ILE A 3 -12.73 48.99 -7.41
N LEU A 4 -11.66 49.23 -8.18
CA LEU A 4 -10.43 48.43 -8.16
C LEU A 4 -9.59 48.89 -6.95
N ILE A 5 -9.23 47.96 -6.08
CA ILE A 5 -8.30 48.19 -4.98
C ILE A 5 -6.92 47.71 -5.46
N GLU A 6 -5.95 48.63 -5.55
CA GLU A 6 -4.55 48.31 -5.83
C GLU A 6 -3.90 47.68 -4.57
N GLN A 7 -3.20 46.56 -4.75
CA GLN A 7 -2.30 46.01 -3.73
C GLN A 7 -0.87 46.56 -3.96
N PRO A 8 -0.10 46.82 -2.89
CA PRO A 8 1.19 47.48 -3.00
C PRO A 8 2.28 46.49 -3.45
N ALA A 9 3.14 46.95 -4.36
CA ALA A 9 4.33 46.24 -4.78
C ALA A 9 5.37 46.23 -3.64
N LEU A 10 5.82 45.04 -3.25
CA LEU A 10 7.00 44.86 -2.40
C LEU A 10 8.23 44.81 -3.32
N GLU A 11 9.01 45.90 -3.36
CA GLU A 11 10.34 45.92 -3.95
C GLU A 11 11.32 45.22 -3.00
N LEU A 12 11.81 44.05 -3.39
CA LEU A 12 13.03 43.46 -2.82
C LEU A 12 14.15 43.66 -3.84
N GLN A 13 15.13 44.49 -3.45
CA GLN A 13 16.37 44.73 -4.19
C GLN A 13 17.18 43.44 -4.25
N VAL A 14 17.49 42.98 -5.47
CA VAL A 14 18.44 41.90 -5.73
C VAL A 14 19.72 42.55 -6.28
N GLU A 15 20.78 42.58 -5.46
CA GLU A 15 22.15 42.75 -5.95
C GLU A 15 22.61 41.44 -6.61
N GLY A 16 23.07 41.56 -7.86
CA GLY A 16 23.33 40.41 -8.72
C GLY A 16 24.65 39.70 -8.46
N ASN A 17 24.71 38.47 -8.96
CA ASN A 17 25.85 38.00 -9.74
C ASN A 17 25.40 36.93 -10.75
N ASN A 18 25.78 37.17 -12.01
CA ASN A 18 25.58 36.34 -13.19
C ASN A 18 26.08 34.91 -13.03
N VAL A 19 25.30 33.91 -13.47
CA VAL A 19 25.80 32.83 -14.34
C VAL A 19 24.66 32.34 -15.28
N HIS A 20 24.95 32.39 -16.59
CA HIS A 20 24.30 31.74 -17.74
C HIS A 20 22.88 31.16 -17.63
N ALA A 21 21.97 31.75 -18.41
CA ALA A 21 20.69 31.17 -18.77
C ALA A 21 20.89 30.01 -19.78
N GLU A 22 20.51 28.80 -19.39
CA GLU A 22 20.08 27.77 -20.33
C GLU A 22 18.54 27.83 -20.41
N GLU A 23 18.01 28.15 -21.59
CA GLU A 23 16.58 28.07 -21.89
C GLU A 23 16.16 26.59 -21.91
N THR A 24 15.70 26.07 -20.78
CA THR A 24 14.94 24.82 -20.76
C THR A 24 13.48 25.15 -20.99
N ASN A 25 12.99 24.88 -22.20
CA ASN A 25 11.55 24.76 -22.45
C ASN A 25 10.99 23.69 -21.50
N GLU A 26 10.35 24.14 -20.41
CA GLU A 26 9.65 23.36 -19.41
C GLU A 26 8.17 23.30 -19.77
N LEU A 27 7.62 22.09 -19.84
CA LEU A 27 6.18 21.87 -19.97
C LEU A 27 5.55 22.00 -18.57
N VAL A 28 4.90 23.13 -18.33
CA VAL A 28 4.23 23.44 -17.07
C VAL A 28 2.82 22.84 -17.09
N LEU A 29 2.51 21.96 -16.13
CA LEU A 29 1.13 21.58 -15.83
C LEU A 29 0.42 22.72 -15.10
N GLU A 30 -0.90 22.90 -15.32
CA GLU A 30 -1.72 23.82 -14.54
C GLU A 30 -1.61 23.46 -13.04
N GLY A 31 -0.82 24.24 -12.30
CA GLY A 31 -0.41 23.93 -10.93
C GLY A 31 1.02 24.33 -10.59
N GLY A 32 1.87 24.62 -11.59
CA GLY A 32 3.18 25.25 -11.37
C GLY A 32 4.28 24.34 -10.82
N PHE A 33 4.10 23.01 -10.88
CA PHE A 33 5.15 22.06 -10.52
C PHE A 33 6.02 21.74 -11.75
N PRO A 34 7.32 22.09 -11.74
CA PRO A 34 8.24 21.70 -12.80
C PRO A 34 8.46 20.19 -12.77
N LEU A 35 8.28 19.53 -13.91
CA LEU A 35 8.55 18.11 -14.08
C LEU A 35 10.01 17.90 -14.52
N PRO A 36 10.78 17.01 -13.85
CA PRO A 36 12.11 16.62 -14.32
C PRO A 36 12.04 15.98 -15.72
N LYS A 37 13.02 16.29 -16.59
CA LYS A 37 13.14 15.73 -17.96
C LYS A 37 13.69 14.31 -17.99
N ASP A 38 14.44 13.93 -16.97
CA ASP A 38 14.89 12.57 -16.72
C ASP A 38 13.87 11.91 -15.80
N GLY A 39 13.57 10.62 -15.98
CA GLY A 39 12.51 9.88 -15.27
C GLY A 39 12.54 10.04 -13.74
N TYR A 40 11.52 9.51 -13.06
CA TYR A 40 11.43 9.69 -11.60
C TYR A 40 12.68 9.14 -10.90
N MET A 41 13.47 10.04 -10.29
CA MET A 41 14.55 9.64 -9.40
C MET A 41 13.94 9.37 -8.03
N ALA A 42 13.84 8.09 -7.68
CA ALA A 42 13.40 7.70 -6.35
C ALA A 42 14.35 8.32 -5.31
N PRO A 43 13.82 8.94 -4.24
CA PRO A 43 14.66 9.44 -3.16
C PRO A 43 15.48 8.29 -2.54
N GLU A 44 16.66 8.61 -2.01
CA GLU A 44 17.53 7.61 -1.36
C GLU A 44 17.09 7.29 0.08
N ILE A 45 16.25 8.15 0.67
CA ILE A 45 15.76 8.08 2.06
C ILE A 45 14.25 8.31 2.11
N ASN A 46 13.59 7.74 3.11
CA ASN A 46 12.16 7.88 3.32
C ASN A 46 11.79 9.27 3.89
N SER A 47 10.50 9.51 4.10
CA SER A 47 9.96 10.77 4.63
C SER A 47 10.46 11.12 6.04
N PHE A 48 11.09 10.17 6.74
CA PHE A 48 11.67 10.32 8.08
C PHE A 48 13.20 10.44 8.07
N GLY A 49 13.84 10.40 6.90
CA GLY A 49 15.29 10.51 6.76
C GLY A 49 16.07 9.22 7.02
N HIS A 50 15.38 8.07 6.99
CA HIS A 50 15.98 6.75 7.16
C HIS A 50 16.04 5.98 5.83
N SER A 51 16.72 4.83 5.82
CA SER A 51 16.66 3.92 4.68
C SER A 51 15.25 3.34 4.56
N PHE A 52 14.80 3.07 3.33
CA PHE A 52 13.50 2.43 3.11
C PHE A 52 13.41 1.05 3.76
N ARG A 53 12.22 0.72 4.28
CA ARG A 53 11.91 -0.58 4.92
C ARG A 53 12.87 -0.96 6.05
N GLU A 54 13.26 0.03 6.86
CA GLU A 54 14.15 -0.18 8.00
C GLU A 54 13.35 -0.42 9.29
N TYR A 55 13.17 -1.69 9.65
CA TYR A 55 12.35 -2.11 10.81
C TYR A 55 13.09 -2.04 12.16
N ASP A 56 14.43 -2.02 12.15
CA ASP A 56 15.26 -2.03 13.35
C ASP A 56 15.79 -0.65 13.76
N ALA A 57 15.66 0.36 12.90
CA ALA A 57 16.07 1.73 13.22
C ALA A 57 15.18 2.36 14.30
N GLU A 58 15.79 3.12 15.20
CA GLU A 58 15.05 3.91 16.16
C GLU A 58 14.27 5.01 15.43
N SER A 59 12.95 4.84 15.34
CA SER A 59 12.02 5.82 14.76
C SER A 59 10.77 5.95 15.63
N GLU A 60 10.01 7.02 15.45
CA GLU A 60 8.75 7.21 16.16
C GLU A 60 7.73 6.09 15.84
N ARG A 61 7.77 5.55 14.62
CA ARG A 61 6.88 4.47 14.15
C ARG A 61 7.35 3.07 14.56
N GLN A 62 8.64 2.87 14.84
CA GLN A 62 9.25 1.55 15.07
C GLN A 62 8.43 0.67 16.03
N LYS A 63 8.06 1.19 17.20
CA LYS A 63 7.30 0.43 18.20
C LYS A 63 5.89 0.08 17.74
N GLY A 64 5.26 0.96 16.97
CA GLY A 64 3.93 0.73 16.39
C GLY A 64 3.99 -0.37 15.34
N VAL A 65 4.96 -0.28 14.43
CA VAL A 65 5.18 -1.28 13.37
C VAL A 65 5.57 -2.64 13.95
N GLU A 66 6.44 -2.69 14.96
CA GLU A 66 6.81 -3.96 15.61
C GLU A 66 5.61 -4.60 16.32
N GLU A 67 4.79 -3.81 17.03
CA GLU A 67 3.57 -4.30 17.68
C GLU A 67 2.52 -4.75 16.66
N PHE A 68 2.37 -4.02 15.56
CA PHE A 68 1.53 -4.40 14.43
C PHE A 68 1.91 -5.80 13.92
N TYR A 69 3.18 -6.02 13.57
CA TYR A 69 3.65 -7.29 13.03
C TYR A 69 3.59 -8.39 14.08
N ARG A 70 3.83 -8.08 15.36
CA ARG A 70 3.61 -9.04 16.44
C ARG A 70 2.16 -9.53 16.47
N LEU A 71 1.19 -8.63 16.41
CA LEU A 71 -0.24 -8.99 16.40
C LEU A 71 -0.61 -9.75 15.14
N GLN A 72 -0.10 -9.34 13.97
CA GLN A 72 -0.31 -10.03 12.71
C GLN A 72 0.18 -11.48 12.79
N HIS A 73 1.45 -11.69 13.16
CA HIS A 73 2.07 -13.01 13.23
C HIS A 73 1.43 -13.93 14.25
N ILE A 74 0.85 -13.41 15.33
CA ILE A 74 0.16 -14.23 16.33
C ILE A 74 -1.23 -14.67 15.87
N ASN A 75 -1.97 -13.78 15.19
CA ASN A 75 -3.40 -13.96 14.96
C ASN A 75 -3.75 -14.47 13.55
N GLN A 76 -2.88 -14.26 12.55
CA GLN A 76 -3.04 -14.84 11.22
C GLN A 76 -2.82 -16.35 11.28
N THR A 77 -3.92 -17.10 11.31
CA THR A 77 -3.94 -18.56 11.28
C THR A 77 -4.66 -19.03 10.03
N TYR A 78 -4.36 -20.25 9.59
CA TYR A 78 -5.00 -20.88 8.45
C TYR A 78 -6.53 -20.91 8.59
N ASP A 79 -7.02 -21.18 9.81
CA ASP A 79 -8.46 -21.18 10.12
C ASP A 79 -9.05 -19.76 10.14
N PHE A 80 -8.31 -18.75 10.61
CA PHE A 80 -8.73 -17.36 10.53
C PHE A 80 -8.93 -16.95 9.07
N VAL A 81 -7.94 -17.15 8.21
CA VAL A 81 -8.01 -16.74 6.80
C VAL A 81 -9.13 -17.45 6.05
N LYS A 82 -9.36 -18.74 6.32
CA LYS A 82 -10.50 -19.46 5.74
C LYS A 82 -11.85 -18.80 6.06
N ARG A 83 -12.06 -18.39 7.32
CA ARG A 83 -13.28 -17.67 7.71
C ARG A 83 -13.38 -16.30 7.04
N MET A 84 -12.27 -15.58 6.94
CA MET A 84 -12.23 -14.28 6.28
C MET A 84 -12.58 -14.38 4.79
N ARG A 85 -11.99 -15.34 4.07
CA ARG A 85 -12.33 -15.63 2.67
C ARG A 85 -13.80 -16.01 2.49
N GLU A 86 -14.36 -16.78 3.41
CA GLU A 86 -15.79 -17.14 3.38
C GLU A 86 -16.70 -15.93 3.61
N GLU A 87 -16.38 -15.10 4.60
CA GLU A 87 -17.16 -13.91 4.93
C GLU A 87 -17.10 -12.86 3.81
N TYR A 88 -15.89 -12.44 3.46
CA TYR A 88 -15.66 -11.35 2.51
C TYR A 88 -15.78 -11.79 1.05
N GLY A 89 -15.73 -13.09 0.78
CA GLY A 89 -16.00 -13.64 -0.55
C GLY A 89 -17.42 -13.40 -1.04
N LYS A 90 -18.36 -13.05 -0.15
CA LYS A 90 -19.73 -12.69 -0.53
C LYS A 90 -19.80 -11.38 -1.31
N LEU A 91 -18.81 -10.49 -1.12
CA LEU A 91 -18.72 -9.19 -1.80
C LEU A 91 -20.01 -8.34 -1.65
N ASP A 92 -20.64 -8.39 -0.48
CA ASP A 92 -21.95 -7.80 -0.18
C ASP A 92 -21.88 -6.60 0.78
N LYS A 93 -20.68 -6.05 1.01
CA LYS A 93 -20.46 -4.93 1.95
C LYS A 93 -20.92 -3.58 1.38
N ALA A 94 -20.61 -3.28 0.12
CA ALA A 94 -20.96 -2.02 -0.53
C ALA A 94 -20.86 -2.11 -2.07
N GLU A 95 -21.52 -1.18 -2.76
CA GLU A 95 -21.38 -0.92 -4.20
C GLU A 95 -20.96 0.53 -4.41
N MET A 96 -19.85 0.76 -5.10
CA MET A 96 -19.27 2.09 -5.34
C MET A 96 -18.31 2.09 -6.53
N GLY A 97 -18.02 3.28 -7.05
CA GLY A 97 -16.98 3.50 -8.04
C GLY A 97 -15.57 3.42 -7.46
N ILE A 98 -14.57 3.24 -8.34
CA ILE A 98 -13.15 3.18 -7.94
C ILE A 98 -12.73 4.47 -7.23
N TRP A 99 -13.12 5.64 -7.76
CA TRP A 99 -12.76 6.93 -7.16
C TRP A 99 -13.38 7.14 -5.78
N GLU A 100 -14.65 6.76 -5.59
CA GLU A 100 -15.32 6.82 -4.28
C GLU A 100 -14.58 5.92 -3.27
N CYS A 101 -14.09 4.76 -3.71
CA CYS A 101 -13.25 3.88 -2.90
C CYS A 101 -11.92 4.54 -2.51
N CYS A 102 -11.25 5.22 -3.45
CA CYS A 102 -10.04 5.99 -3.17
C CYS A 102 -10.29 7.10 -2.12
N GLU A 103 -11.41 7.82 -2.23
CA GLU A 103 -11.77 8.90 -1.30
C GLU A 103 -11.98 8.40 0.13
N LEU A 104 -12.54 7.19 0.30
CA LEU A 104 -12.68 6.57 1.62
C LEU A 104 -11.34 6.29 2.30
N LEU A 105 -10.28 6.07 1.53
CA LEU A 105 -8.92 5.81 2.03
C LEU A 105 -8.19 7.10 2.45
N ASN A 106 -8.80 8.27 2.31
CA ASN A 106 -8.24 9.51 2.84
C ASN A 106 -8.16 9.53 4.39
N GLU A 107 -8.98 8.72 5.05
CA GLU A 107 -9.02 8.63 6.52
C GLU A 107 -8.13 7.51 7.08
N LEU A 108 -7.41 6.78 6.23
CA LEU A 108 -6.60 5.63 6.63
C LEU A 108 -5.11 5.93 6.47
N VAL A 109 -4.37 5.66 7.54
CA VAL A 109 -2.90 5.63 7.57
C VAL A 109 -2.46 4.20 7.90
N ASP A 110 -1.51 3.68 7.12
CA ASP A 110 -1.01 2.31 7.25
C ASP A 110 -0.07 2.18 8.46
N GLU A 111 -0.50 1.44 9.49
CA GLU A 111 0.28 1.20 10.71
C GLU A 111 1.46 0.25 10.53
N SER A 112 1.51 -0.49 9.42
CA SER A 112 2.60 -1.43 9.11
C SER A 112 3.78 -0.77 8.39
N ASP A 113 3.55 0.41 7.83
CA ASP A 113 4.53 1.10 7.00
C ASP A 113 5.51 1.92 7.88
N PRO A 114 6.82 1.61 7.83
CA PRO A 114 7.84 2.39 8.54
C PRO A 114 8.22 3.69 7.83
N ASP A 115 7.84 3.85 6.56
CA ASP A 115 8.31 4.89 5.65
C ASP A 115 7.29 6.03 5.45
N LEU A 116 6.00 5.75 5.64
CA LEU A 116 4.90 6.68 5.37
C LEU A 116 3.98 6.94 6.57
N ASP A 117 3.49 8.17 6.70
CA ASP A 117 2.41 8.59 7.62
C ASP A 117 1.35 9.43 6.89
N GLU A 118 1.36 9.36 5.56
CA GLU A 118 0.42 10.07 4.69
C GLU A 118 -0.88 9.26 4.52
N PRO A 119 -2.02 9.93 4.25
CA PRO A 119 -3.24 9.26 3.86
C PRO A 119 -3.05 8.31 2.68
N GLN A 120 -3.66 7.14 2.75
CA GLN A 120 -3.50 6.08 1.76
C GLN A 120 -3.87 6.51 0.33
N ILE A 121 -4.81 7.44 0.14
CA ILE A 121 -5.12 8.01 -1.19
C ILE A 121 -3.92 8.68 -1.87
N GLN A 122 -3.03 9.32 -1.08
CA GLN A 122 -1.84 9.96 -1.63
C GLN A 122 -0.88 8.93 -2.22
N HIS A 123 -0.66 7.82 -1.50
CA HIS A 123 0.13 6.69 -1.98
C HIS A 123 -0.40 6.08 -3.29
N LEU A 124 -1.73 5.94 -3.41
CA LEU A 124 -2.35 5.43 -4.65
C LEU A 124 -2.04 6.33 -5.85
N LEU A 125 -2.18 7.65 -5.66
CA LEU A 125 -1.93 8.64 -6.72
C LEU A 125 -0.43 8.74 -7.05
N GLN A 126 0.45 8.75 -6.03
CA GLN A 126 1.90 8.76 -6.22
C GLN A 126 2.37 7.53 -7.01
N SER A 127 1.87 6.35 -6.65
CA SER A 127 2.17 5.10 -7.35
C SER A 127 1.70 5.15 -8.81
N ALA A 128 0.43 5.51 -9.04
CA ALA A 128 -0.15 5.57 -10.38
C ALA A 128 0.57 6.59 -11.28
N GLU A 129 0.85 7.79 -10.78
CA GLU A 129 1.52 8.84 -11.56
C GLU A 129 2.99 8.53 -11.84
N THR A 130 3.68 7.86 -10.93
CA THR A 130 5.07 7.44 -11.14
C THR A 130 5.13 6.38 -12.24
N ILE A 131 4.28 5.35 -12.17
CA ILE A 131 4.19 4.35 -13.24
C ILE A 131 3.77 5.00 -14.56
N ARG A 132 2.82 5.94 -14.55
CA ARG A 132 2.40 6.64 -15.76
C ARG A 132 3.55 7.37 -16.46
N LYS A 133 4.49 7.92 -15.69
CA LYS A 133 5.68 8.59 -16.23
C LYS A 133 6.69 7.60 -16.82
N ASP A 134 6.96 6.51 -16.10
CA ASP A 134 7.98 5.53 -16.49
C ASP A 134 7.50 4.59 -17.61
N TYR A 135 6.20 4.31 -17.66
CA TYR A 135 5.55 3.39 -18.60
C TYR A 135 4.37 4.05 -19.32
N PRO A 136 4.58 5.14 -20.09
CA PRO A 136 3.50 6.00 -20.59
C PRO A 136 2.48 5.31 -21.51
N ASN A 137 2.82 4.16 -22.09
CA ASN A 137 1.96 3.41 -23.00
C ASN A 137 1.25 2.21 -22.35
N GLU A 138 1.47 1.94 -21.05
CA GLU A 138 0.91 0.80 -20.33
C GLU A 138 -0.22 1.25 -19.40
N ASP A 139 -1.33 1.70 -19.97
CA ASP A 139 -2.50 2.24 -19.25
C ASP A 139 -3.04 1.30 -18.14
N TRP A 140 -3.07 0.00 -18.42
CA TRP A 140 -3.47 -1.03 -17.46
C TRP A 140 -2.55 -1.07 -16.23
N LEU A 141 -1.27 -0.73 -16.37
CA LEU A 141 -0.31 -0.71 -15.27
C LEU A 141 -0.51 0.54 -14.39
N HIS A 142 -0.91 1.67 -15.00
CA HIS A 142 -1.28 2.89 -14.26
C HIS A 142 -2.49 2.60 -13.38
N LEU A 143 -3.50 1.96 -13.96
CA LEU A 143 -4.71 1.56 -13.24
C LEU A 143 -4.39 0.52 -12.15
N THR A 144 -3.52 -0.46 -12.45
CA THR A 144 -3.09 -1.46 -11.46
C THR A 144 -2.46 -0.79 -10.24
N ALA A 145 -1.59 0.20 -10.43
CA ALA A 145 -1.03 0.97 -9.32
C ALA A 145 -2.06 1.84 -8.60
N LEU A 146 -3.07 2.39 -9.30
CA LEU A 146 -4.12 3.16 -8.62
C LEU A 146 -4.98 2.26 -7.71
N ILE A 147 -5.19 1.00 -8.09
CA ILE A 147 -6.17 0.13 -7.42
C ILE A 147 -5.57 -0.91 -6.47
N HIS A 148 -4.24 -1.06 -6.43
CA HIS A 148 -3.57 -2.16 -5.71
C HIS A 148 -3.98 -2.21 -4.23
N ASP A 149 -3.99 -1.06 -3.55
CA ASP A 149 -4.25 -0.95 -2.13
C ASP A 149 -5.73 -0.68 -1.77
N LEU A 150 -6.66 -0.76 -2.72
CA LEU A 150 -8.08 -0.49 -2.43
C LEU A 150 -8.70 -1.46 -1.42
N GLY A 151 -8.09 -2.63 -1.20
CA GLY A 151 -8.55 -3.58 -0.20
C GLY A 151 -8.36 -3.08 1.24
N LYS A 152 -7.61 -2.00 1.44
CA LYS A 152 -7.43 -1.39 2.75
C LYS A 152 -8.72 -0.80 3.35
N ILE A 153 -9.77 -0.64 2.54
CA ILE A 153 -11.12 -0.28 3.01
C ILE A 153 -11.67 -1.25 4.07
N LEU A 154 -11.15 -2.47 4.15
CA LEU A 154 -11.51 -3.44 5.19
C LEU A 154 -11.31 -2.91 6.62
N ALA A 155 -10.40 -1.94 6.81
CA ALA A 155 -10.20 -1.26 8.10
C ALA A 155 -11.33 -0.29 8.46
N LEU A 156 -12.18 0.09 7.50
CA LEU A 156 -13.24 1.07 7.71
C LEU A 156 -14.52 0.43 8.31
N PRO A 157 -15.28 1.17 9.12
CA PRO A 157 -16.49 0.67 9.77
C PRO A 157 -17.53 0.07 8.80
N SER A 158 -17.69 0.68 7.63
CA SER A 158 -18.65 0.21 6.61
C SER A 158 -18.30 -1.14 5.99
N PHE A 159 -17.07 -1.63 6.18
CA PHE A 159 -16.57 -2.85 5.56
C PHE A 159 -16.28 -3.96 6.56
N GLY A 160 -16.19 -3.64 7.85
CA GLY A 160 -16.00 -4.63 8.91
C GLY A 160 -15.14 -4.17 10.07
N GLU A 161 -14.51 -2.99 9.95
CA GLU A 161 -13.64 -2.42 10.99
C GLU A 161 -12.55 -3.42 11.44
N LEU A 162 -11.97 -4.11 10.46
CA LEU A 162 -10.93 -5.08 10.77
C LEU A 162 -9.72 -4.36 11.40
N PRO A 163 -9.08 -4.95 12.41
CA PRO A 163 -7.84 -4.40 12.92
C PRO A 163 -6.81 -4.38 11.78
N GLN A 164 -5.95 -3.36 11.74
CA GLN A 164 -5.03 -3.18 10.60
C GLN A 164 -4.15 -4.42 10.35
N TRP A 165 -3.76 -5.17 11.39
CA TRP A 165 -2.98 -6.42 11.23
C TRP A 165 -3.69 -7.49 10.37
N ALA A 166 -5.01 -7.38 10.20
CA ALA A 166 -5.82 -8.23 9.32
C ALA A 166 -6.15 -7.57 7.97
N VAL A 167 -5.49 -6.46 7.62
CA VAL A 167 -5.78 -5.64 6.44
C VAL A 167 -4.50 -5.31 5.68
N VAL A 168 -3.48 -4.77 6.35
CA VAL A 168 -2.24 -4.26 5.73
C VAL A 168 -1.02 -5.11 6.09
N GLY A 169 0.16 -4.65 5.68
CA GLY A 169 1.45 -5.26 6.00
C GLY A 169 1.87 -6.39 5.04
N ASP A 170 3.14 -6.76 5.16
CA ASP A 170 3.72 -7.84 4.37
C ASP A 170 2.96 -9.16 4.61
N THR A 171 2.79 -9.95 3.55
CA THR A 171 2.02 -11.20 3.59
C THR A 171 2.93 -12.43 3.62
N PHE A 172 2.40 -13.54 4.14
CA PHE A 172 3.16 -14.80 4.26
C PHE A 172 2.27 -16.03 4.06
N PRO A 173 2.82 -17.16 3.57
CA PRO A 173 2.10 -18.42 3.46
C PRO A 173 1.66 -18.99 4.82
N LEU A 174 0.43 -19.48 4.91
CA LEU A 174 -0.10 -20.23 6.05
C LEU A 174 -0.22 -21.71 5.72
N GLY A 175 -0.31 -22.59 6.71
CA GLY A 175 -0.43 -24.03 6.48
C GLY A 175 0.89 -24.74 6.16
N CYS A 176 2.01 -24.04 6.28
CA CYS A 176 3.38 -24.54 6.23
C CYS A 176 4.25 -23.82 7.27
N ALA A 177 5.52 -24.20 7.38
CA ALA A 177 6.45 -23.57 8.30
C ALA A 177 6.71 -22.11 7.90
N PHE A 178 6.73 -21.20 8.87
CA PHE A 178 7.06 -19.79 8.67
C PHE A 178 8.55 -19.61 8.37
N ASP A 179 8.87 -18.79 7.38
CA ASP A 179 10.24 -18.60 6.87
C ASP A 179 10.95 -17.45 7.61
N GLU A 180 12.24 -17.61 7.90
CA GLU A 180 13.01 -16.61 8.66
C GLU A 180 13.14 -15.25 7.94
N SER A 181 12.83 -15.20 6.63
CA SER A 181 12.75 -13.95 5.87
C SER A 181 11.53 -13.09 6.20
N ASN A 182 10.52 -13.65 6.90
CA ASN A 182 9.39 -12.85 7.36
C ASN A 182 9.85 -11.82 8.39
N VAL A 183 9.42 -10.56 8.21
CA VAL A 183 9.70 -9.45 9.13
C VAL A 183 9.38 -9.88 10.56
N HIS A 184 10.25 -9.57 11.52
CA HIS A 184 10.07 -9.95 12.94
C HIS A 184 9.63 -11.42 13.19
N HIS A 185 10.23 -12.39 12.47
CA HIS A 185 9.93 -13.84 12.55
C HIS A 185 9.82 -14.40 13.98
N LYS A 186 10.57 -13.81 14.93
CA LYS A 186 10.57 -14.15 16.37
C LYS A 186 9.18 -14.26 17.02
N TYR A 187 8.16 -13.61 16.46
CA TYR A 187 6.79 -13.62 17.01
C TYR A 187 5.94 -14.82 16.57
N PHE A 188 6.30 -15.52 15.50
CA PHE A 188 5.54 -16.70 15.05
C PHE A 188 5.50 -17.83 16.07
N LYS A 189 6.46 -17.91 17.01
CA LYS A 189 6.46 -18.91 18.10
C LYS A 189 5.18 -18.91 18.95
N ASP A 190 4.49 -17.77 18.98
CA ASP A 190 3.27 -17.55 19.75
C ASP A 190 1.99 -17.77 18.91
N ASN A 191 2.14 -17.97 17.59
CA ASN A 191 1.04 -18.35 16.69
C ASN A 191 0.59 -19.81 16.99
N PRO A 192 -0.73 -20.08 17.11
CA PRO A 192 -1.25 -21.44 17.26
C PRO A 192 -0.79 -22.43 16.18
N ASP A 193 -0.69 -21.98 14.93
CA ASP A 193 -0.29 -22.80 13.78
C ASP A 193 1.18 -23.21 13.81
N TYR A 194 2.04 -22.46 14.51
CA TYR A 194 3.46 -22.78 14.69
C TYR A 194 3.66 -24.16 15.34
N LYS A 195 2.74 -24.55 16.23
CA LYS A 195 2.77 -25.83 16.96
C LYS A 195 1.94 -26.91 16.26
N CYS A 196 1.31 -26.62 15.13
CA CYS A 196 0.51 -27.59 14.39
C CYS A 196 1.45 -28.59 13.68
N PRO A 197 1.37 -29.90 14.00
CA PRO A 197 2.24 -30.90 13.37
C PRO A 197 2.09 -30.94 11.84
N ALA A 198 0.88 -30.70 11.32
CA ALA A 198 0.61 -30.70 9.89
C ALA A 198 1.32 -29.55 9.13
N TYR A 199 1.63 -28.44 9.81
CA TYR A 199 2.24 -27.26 9.20
C TYR A 199 3.74 -27.17 9.47
N SER A 200 4.28 -28.03 10.35
CA SER A 200 5.66 -27.96 10.86
C SER A 200 6.77 -28.16 9.82
N THR A 201 6.44 -28.64 8.61
CA THR A 201 7.42 -28.86 7.55
C THR A 201 7.45 -27.68 6.57
N LYS A 202 8.54 -27.55 5.81
CA LYS A 202 8.72 -26.49 4.80
C LYS A 202 7.50 -26.32 3.88
N ASN A 203 6.91 -27.41 3.43
CA ASN A 203 5.75 -27.36 2.54
C ASN A 203 4.42 -27.57 3.29
N GLY A 204 4.44 -28.03 4.54
CA GLY A 204 3.24 -28.28 5.34
C GLY A 204 2.22 -29.14 4.59
N ILE A 205 1.04 -28.57 4.35
CA ILE A 205 -0.05 -29.22 3.61
C ILE A 205 0.07 -29.13 2.07
N TYR A 206 1.03 -28.39 1.56
CA TYR A 206 1.18 -28.12 0.14
C TYR A 206 2.08 -29.13 -0.56
N THR A 207 1.82 -29.30 -1.86
CA THR A 207 2.70 -30.06 -2.75
C THR A 207 3.75 -29.13 -3.35
N GLU A 208 4.96 -29.64 -3.57
CA GLU A 208 6.02 -28.87 -4.20
C GLU A 208 5.62 -28.47 -5.63
N GLY A 209 5.82 -27.20 -5.99
CA GLY A 209 5.46 -26.66 -7.30
C GLY A 209 3.96 -26.47 -7.53
N CYS A 210 3.13 -26.43 -6.48
CA CYS A 210 1.69 -26.21 -6.62
C CYS A 210 1.31 -24.81 -7.14
N GLY A 211 2.22 -23.83 -7.10
CA GLY A 211 1.96 -22.46 -7.52
C GLY A 211 1.22 -21.64 -6.45
N LEU A 212 1.43 -20.31 -6.47
CA LEU A 212 0.93 -19.40 -5.43
C LEU A 212 -0.59 -19.33 -5.37
N ASP A 213 -1.29 -19.54 -6.49
CA ASP A 213 -2.76 -19.58 -6.53
C ASP A 213 -3.38 -20.69 -5.66
N ASN A 214 -2.59 -21.73 -5.36
CA ASN A 214 -3.00 -22.85 -4.50
C ASN A 214 -2.54 -22.70 -3.05
N ILE A 215 -1.89 -21.59 -2.71
CA ILE A 215 -1.42 -21.29 -1.36
C ILE A 215 -2.46 -20.40 -0.66
N VAL A 216 -2.70 -20.69 0.62
CA VAL A 216 -3.42 -19.76 1.49
C VAL A 216 -2.39 -18.79 2.07
N MET A 217 -2.45 -17.55 1.61
CA MET A 217 -1.67 -16.44 2.15
C MET A 217 -2.37 -15.85 3.39
N SER A 218 -1.63 -15.19 4.27
CA SER A 218 -2.20 -14.36 5.33
C SER A 218 -3.25 -13.40 4.76
N TRP A 219 -4.36 -13.21 5.48
CA TRP A 219 -5.47 -12.39 4.99
C TRP A 219 -5.14 -10.90 5.06
N GLY A 220 -5.50 -10.16 4.01
CA GLY A 220 -5.34 -8.72 3.93
C GLY A 220 -5.92 -8.15 2.63
N HIS A 221 -5.56 -6.90 2.34
CA HIS A 221 -5.98 -6.13 1.18
C HIS A 221 -5.71 -6.86 -0.15
N ASP A 222 -4.53 -7.47 -0.33
CA ASP A 222 -4.15 -8.24 -1.51
C ASP A 222 -5.14 -9.34 -1.85
N ASP A 223 -5.39 -10.22 -0.87
CA ASP A 223 -6.24 -11.39 -1.05
C ASP A 223 -7.71 -10.98 -1.28
N TYR A 224 -8.15 -9.92 -0.59
CA TYR A 224 -9.47 -9.34 -0.81
C TYR A 224 -9.62 -8.76 -2.22
N MET A 225 -8.66 -7.96 -2.69
CA MET A 225 -8.68 -7.36 -4.03
C MET A 225 -8.60 -8.44 -5.12
N TYR A 226 -7.72 -9.42 -4.96
CA TYR A 226 -7.63 -10.58 -5.86
C TYR A 226 -8.99 -11.28 -5.97
N MET A 227 -9.63 -11.55 -4.84
CA MET A 227 -10.94 -12.22 -4.81
C MET A 227 -12.05 -11.35 -5.44
N HIS A 228 -12.00 -10.03 -5.25
CA HIS A 228 -12.93 -9.08 -5.87
C HIS A 228 -12.81 -9.10 -7.40
N TYR A 229 -11.59 -8.99 -7.94
CA TYR A 229 -11.36 -8.94 -9.38
C TYR A 229 -11.65 -10.27 -10.07
N THR A 230 -11.18 -11.38 -9.52
CA THR A 230 -11.38 -12.70 -10.13
C THR A 230 -12.85 -13.13 -10.18
N ARG A 231 -13.65 -12.76 -9.17
CA ARG A 231 -15.09 -13.05 -9.14
C ARG A 231 -15.91 -12.13 -10.05
N LYS A 232 -15.57 -10.84 -10.15
CA LYS A 232 -16.25 -9.93 -11.08
C LYS A 232 -15.95 -10.24 -12.55
N VAL A 233 -14.73 -10.68 -12.87
CA VAL A 233 -14.39 -11.14 -14.23
C VAL A 233 -15.21 -12.37 -14.63
N HIS A 234 -15.47 -13.29 -13.69
CA HIS A 234 -16.38 -14.41 -13.95
C HIS A 234 -17.82 -13.95 -14.23
N ILE A 235 -18.35 -12.98 -13.46
CA ILE A 235 -19.71 -12.45 -13.67
C ILE A 235 -19.88 -11.75 -15.02
N LEU A 236 -18.81 -11.17 -15.58
CA LEU A 236 -18.84 -10.54 -16.91
C LEU A 236 -18.64 -11.52 -18.07
N THR A 237 -18.27 -12.77 -17.79
CA THR A 237 -18.00 -13.81 -18.79
C THR A 237 -18.94 -15.02 -18.72
N SER A 238 -19.92 -15.01 -17.80
CA SER A 238 -21.02 -15.99 -17.71
C SER A 238 -22.37 -15.36 -18.06
#